data_AF-A0AAJ7VCJ4-F1
#
_entry.id   AF-A0AAJ7VCJ4-F1
#
_cell.length_a   1.000
_cell.length_b   1.000
_cell.length_c   1.000
_cell.angle_alpha   90.00
_cell.angle_beta   90.00
_cell.angle_gamma   90.00
#
_symmetry.space_group_name_H-M   'P 1'
#
loop_
_entity.id
_entity.type
_entity.pdbx_description
1 polymer ?
#
loop_
_entity_poly.entity_id
_entity_poly.type
_entity_poly.pdbx_seq_one_letter_code
_entity_poly.pdbx_strand_id
1 'polypeptide(L)'
;MILMGRSLCLPSPATVQELFSVARDANIIPDISLDPVLTTFLSLDSSAALQHQYAFLQRSMSREQQAQFSLGLSGELGGSSRVTCGGVGVVALALSMLFDQVAQQVRAQGSTEGGLSTQRSQAKRIFGISSSSRIGWIIHSYLHLIPGIANDQEKMAETTELYDSWLKLELIDHYERMTNKKRMSSESMQQWLTGAAFHLHMRIHQVRLHSVPVGSTESLRLSYKTGLSRLVQGYTAYLRKNIQETAAPGPHKPKPRTADGPGQTNTSSVTNMTCSSNHLFNISQVNPSTSTDTFNETNIINSTAEISRSCKTHGSREFGVNASKGSDDPAEMNRNTLNNSTEYSREEEASMLGLLVIEPGRNVSHNVQHHPCESPAIQQALVMRIINAQDLERNRNFFLIPEKVFHSLLRQRNDFELKTN
;
A
#
# COMPACT_ATOMS: atom_id res chain seq x y z
N MET A 1 -48.17 -25.99 -8.42
CA MET A 1 -46.96 -25.35 -9.01
C MET A 1 -46.13 -24.82 -7.85
N ILE A 2 -44.96 -25.40 -7.59
CA ILE A 2 -44.15 -25.04 -6.41
C ILE A 2 -43.23 -23.87 -6.80
N LEU A 3 -43.27 -22.78 -6.02
CA LEU A 3 -42.27 -21.73 -6.07
C LEU A 3 -40.95 -22.28 -5.52
N MET A 4 -40.10 -22.79 -6.41
CA MET A 4 -38.69 -23.03 -6.12
C MET A 4 -38.06 -21.70 -5.74
N GLY A 5 -37.85 -21.48 -4.44
CA GLY A 5 -37.15 -20.29 -3.94
C GLY A 5 -35.76 -20.23 -4.56
N ARG A 6 -35.31 -19.02 -4.93
CA ARG A 6 -33.93 -18.80 -5.40
C ARG A 6 -32.97 -19.19 -4.27
N SER A 7 -32.38 -20.37 -4.35
CA SER A 7 -31.24 -20.76 -3.52
C SER A 7 -30.13 -19.73 -3.74
N LEU A 8 -29.86 -18.92 -2.73
CA LEU A 8 -28.80 -17.93 -2.78
C LEU A 8 -27.46 -18.66 -2.94
N CYS A 9 -26.83 -18.52 -4.10
CA CYS A 9 -25.53 -19.11 -4.38
C CYS A 9 -24.47 -18.29 -3.61
N LEU A 10 -24.17 -18.74 -2.40
CA LEU A 10 -23.29 -18.06 -1.45
C LEU A 10 -22.05 -18.91 -1.18
N PRO A 11 -20.85 -18.32 -1.21
CA PRO A 11 -19.61 -19.05 -0.95
C PRO A 11 -19.48 -19.47 0.51
N SER A 12 -18.73 -20.54 0.73
CA SER A 12 -18.28 -20.88 2.06
C SER A 12 -17.28 -19.82 2.60
N PRO A 13 -17.25 -19.56 3.91
CA PRO A 13 -16.22 -18.70 4.51
C PRO A 13 -14.78 -19.20 4.27
N ALA A 14 -14.61 -20.51 4.04
CA ALA A 14 -13.34 -21.13 3.70
C ALA A 14 -12.90 -20.73 2.28
N THR A 15 -13.78 -20.82 1.28
CA THR A 15 -13.53 -20.41 -0.12
C THR A 15 -12.99 -18.97 -0.20
N VAL A 16 -13.62 -18.04 0.54
CA VAL A 16 -13.19 -16.63 0.59
C VAL A 16 -11.84 -16.46 1.32
N GLN A 17 -11.57 -17.27 2.35
CA GLN A 17 -10.28 -17.26 3.05
C GLN A 17 -9.15 -17.85 2.19
N GLU A 18 -9.44 -18.89 1.40
CA GLU A 18 -8.47 -19.53 0.52
C GLU A 18 -8.05 -18.57 -0.60
N LEU A 19 -9.01 -17.97 -1.31
CA LEU A 19 -8.74 -16.95 -2.34
C LEU A 19 -7.99 -15.73 -1.79
N PHE A 20 -8.34 -15.26 -0.58
CA PHE A 20 -7.59 -14.20 0.08
C PHE A 20 -6.16 -14.62 0.45
N SER A 21 -5.95 -15.88 0.84
CA SER A 21 -4.61 -16.42 1.12
C SER A 21 -3.79 -16.50 -0.16
N VAL A 22 -4.33 -17.03 -1.26
CA VAL A 22 -3.63 -17.07 -2.56
C VAL A 22 -3.25 -15.66 -3.03
N ALA A 23 -4.14 -14.67 -2.89
CA ALA A 23 -3.84 -13.28 -3.21
C ALA A 23 -2.75 -12.65 -2.31
N ARG A 24 -2.73 -13.00 -1.01
CA ARG A 24 -1.70 -12.56 -0.06
C ARG A 24 -0.35 -13.18 -0.38
N ASP A 25 -0.33 -14.48 -0.64
CA ASP A 25 0.89 -15.27 -0.83
C ASP A 25 1.54 -14.99 -2.20
N ALA A 26 0.74 -14.59 -3.19
CA ALA A 26 1.21 -13.99 -4.44
C ALA A 26 1.55 -12.48 -4.34
N ASN A 27 1.46 -11.87 -3.15
CA ASN A 27 1.74 -10.45 -2.89
C ASN A 27 0.93 -9.46 -3.76
N ILE A 28 -0.28 -9.84 -4.20
CA ILE A 28 -1.16 -8.97 -4.99
C ILE A 28 -2.17 -8.19 -4.14
N ILE A 29 -2.41 -8.61 -2.88
CA ILE A 29 -3.18 -7.82 -1.90
C ILE A 29 -2.55 -6.42 -1.80
N PRO A 30 -3.33 -5.34 -1.88
CA PRO A 30 -2.82 -4.01 -1.69
C PRO A 30 -2.50 -3.75 -0.22
N ASP A 31 -1.48 -2.93 0.01
CA ASP A 31 -1.23 -2.28 1.29
C ASP A 31 -1.22 -0.77 1.06
N ILE A 32 -2.16 -0.07 1.70
CA ILE A 32 -2.25 1.39 1.74
C ILE A 32 -1.98 1.94 3.15
N SER A 33 -1.34 1.16 4.02
CA SER A 33 -0.99 1.57 5.39
C SER A 33 0.12 2.61 5.39
N LEU A 34 0.16 3.43 6.46
CA LEU A 34 1.31 4.30 6.72
C LEU A 34 2.55 3.47 7.08
N ASP A 35 3.68 3.81 6.46
CA ASP A 35 4.95 3.13 6.67
C ASP A 35 5.40 3.16 8.16
N PRO A 36 5.88 2.03 8.73
CA PRO A 36 6.31 1.97 10.11
C PRO A 36 7.34 3.04 10.51
N VAL A 37 8.31 3.35 9.63
CA VAL A 37 9.34 4.38 9.86
C VAL A 37 8.69 5.75 10.01
N LEU A 38 7.76 6.09 9.10
CA LEU A 38 7.00 7.33 9.16
C LEU A 38 6.16 7.40 10.45
N THR A 39 5.42 6.34 10.80
CA THR A 39 4.64 6.35 12.06
C THR A 39 5.50 6.44 13.31
N THR A 40 6.75 5.94 13.27
CA THR A 40 7.71 6.00 14.38
C THR A 40 8.27 7.41 14.55
N PHE A 41 8.85 8.00 13.50
CA PHE A 41 9.52 9.30 13.60
C PHE A 41 8.58 10.51 13.59
N LEU A 42 7.31 10.32 13.23
CA LEU A 42 6.27 11.35 13.41
C LEU A 42 5.50 11.21 14.74
N SER A 43 5.88 10.27 15.62
CA SER A 43 5.25 10.10 16.95
C SER A 43 5.82 11.03 18.04
N LEU A 44 5.26 10.94 19.26
CA LEU A 44 5.87 11.55 20.45
C LEU A 44 7.23 10.93 20.82
N ASP A 45 7.50 9.70 20.39
CA ASP A 45 8.71 8.95 20.73
C ASP A 45 9.85 9.20 19.72
N SER A 46 9.66 10.10 18.75
CA SER A 46 10.60 10.32 17.64
C SER A 46 12.05 10.60 18.06
N SER A 47 12.25 11.31 19.17
CA SER A 47 13.58 11.61 19.72
C SER A 47 14.23 10.37 20.36
N ALA A 48 13.44 9.56 21.07
CA ALA A 48 13.90 8.29 21.64
C ALA A 48 14.21 7.26 20.55
N ALA A 49 13.37 7.17 19.51
CA ALA A 49 13.61 6.34 18.32
C ALA A 49 14.90 6.74 17.59
N LEU A 50 15.14 8.05 17.43
CA LEU A 50 16.36 8.58 16.81
C LEU A 50 17.62 8.22 17.61
N GLN A 51 17.57 8.47 18.92
CA GLN A 51 18.67 8.12 19.84
C GLN A 51 18.93 6.60 19.86
N HIS A 52 17.88 5.78 19.74
CA HIS A 52 17.98 4.33 19.66
C HIS A 52 18.63 3.86 18.35
N GLN A 53 18.20 4.38 17.19
CA GLN A 53 18.79 4.02 15.90
C GLN A 53 20.27 4.42 15.83
N TYR A 54 20.63 5.63 16.28
CA TYR A 54 22.02 6.08 16.36
C TYR A 54 22.89 5.11 17.17
N ALA A 55 22.45 4.78 18.39
CA ALA A 55 23.18 3.84 19.26
C ALA A 55 23.19 2.40 18.71
N PHE A 56 22.13 1.96 18.03
CA PHE A 56 22.06 0.64 17.39
C PHE A 56 23.06 0.52 16.24
N LEU A 57 23.17 1.55 15.39
CA LEU A 57 24.15 1.60 14.31
C LEU A 57 25.59 1.62 14.85
N GLN A 58 25.89 2.48 15.84
CA GLN A 58 27.21 2.51 16.48
C GLN A 58 27.64 1.17 17.08
N ARG A 59 26.73 0.45 17.76
CA ARG A 59 27.00 -0.89 18.34
C ARG A 59 27.42 -1.94 17.32
N SER A 60 27.08 -1.75 16.04
CA SER A 60 27.42 -2.67 14.95
C SER A 60 28.77 -2.36 14.25
N MET A 61 29.48 -1.33 14.70
CA MET A 61 30.67 -0.77 14.04
C MET A 61 31.93 -0.93 14.90
N SER A 62 33.08 -1.09 14.26
CA SER A 62 34.40 -0.98 14.92
C SER A 62 34.65 0.46 15.43
N ARG A 63 35.70 0.69 16.23
CA ARG A 63 36.02 2.05 16.72
C ARG A 63 36.36 3.02 15.59
N GLU A 64 37.05 2.51 14.57
CA GLU A 64 37.47 3.22 13.37
C GLU A 64 36.24 3.60 12.54
N GLN A 65 35.31 2.65 12.36
CA GLN A 65 34.02 2.89 11.71
C GLN A 65 33.14 3.86 12.51
N GLN A 66 33.11 3.79 13.84
CA GLN A 66 32.38 4.75 14.69
C GLN A 66 32.95 6.16 14.56
N ALA A 67 34.27 6.31 14.44
CA ALA A 67 34.92 7.59 14.18
C ALA A 67 34.59 8.13 12.79
N GLN A 68 34.68 7.31 11.74
CA GLN A 68 34.29 7.68 10.37
C GLN A 68 32.80 8.06 10.28
N PHE A 69 31.91 7.30 10.94
CA PHE A 69 30.48 7.57 11.01
C PHE A 69 30.19 8.90 11.69
N SER A 70 30.83 9.17 12.83
CA SER A 70 30.66 10.42 13.57
C SER A 70 31.20 11.64 12.81
N LEU A 71 32.33 11.47 12.09
CA LEU A 71 32.90 12.50 11.22
C LEU A 71 32.00 12.80 10.01
N GLY A 72 31.49 11.76 9.33
CA GLY A 72 30.57 11.90 8.20
C GLY A 72 29.27 12.59 8.60
N LEU A 73 28.68 12.20 9.73
CA LEU A 73 27.49 12.87 10.27
C LEU A 73 27.77 14.32 10.67
N SER A 74 28.92 14.62 11.27
CA SER A 74 29.29 16.01 11.57
C SER A 74 29.41 16.86 10.30
N GLY A 75 30.00 16.32 9.22
CA GLY A 75 30.10 17.01 7.93
C GLY A 75 28.74 17.33 7.31
N GLU A 76 27.84 16.35 7.29
CA GLU A 76 26.47 16.49 6.75
C GLU A 76 25.57 17.41 7.62
N LEU A 77 25.93 17.63 8.90
CA LEU A 77 25.35 18.62 9.80
C LEU A 77 26.07 19.99 9.78
N GLY A 78 26.85 20.27 8.74
CA GLY A 78 27.55 21.55 8.56
C GLY A 78 28.70 21.80 9.54
N GLY A 79 29.31 20.72 10.06
CA GLY A 79 30.34 20.76 11.11
C GLY A 79 29.79 20.77 12.54
N SER A 80 28.46 20.76 12.72
CA SER A 80 27.85 20.76 14.05
C SER A 80 27.75 19.35 14.66
N SER A 81 28.01 19.23 15.96
CA SER A 81 27.69 18.03 16.75
C SER A 81 26.25 18.02 17.28
N ARG A 82 25.49 19.09 17.08
CA ARG A 82 24.11 19.27 17.58
C ARG A 82 23.14 19.63 16.45
N VAL A 83 21.86 19.37 16.67
CA VAL A 83 20.73 19.79 15.83
C VAL A 83 19.74 20.59 16.69
N THR A 84 19.67 21.91 16.46
CA THR A 84 18.96 22.87 17.33
C THR A 84 17.53 23.22 16.90
N CYS A 85 17.11 22.87 15.67
CA CYS A 85 15.70 22.93 15.27
C CYS A 85 14.86 21.75 15.81
N GLY A 86 15.38 21.04 16.82
CA GLY A 86 14.79 19.86 17.46
C GLY A 86 14.95 18.57 16.65
N GLY A 87 15.58 17.56 17.24
CA GLY A 87 15.64 16.17 16.74
C GLY A 87 14.31 15.42 16.92
N VAL A 88 13.22 15.98 16.39
CA VAL A 88 11.84 15.50 16.57
C VAL A 88 10.99 15.65 15.30
N GLY A 89 10.03 14.75 15.07
CA GLY A 89 9.15 14.80 13.90
C GLY A 89 9.90 14.67 12.57
N VAL A 90 9.61 15.56 11.61
CA VAL A 90 10.24 15.56 10.27
C VAL A 90 11.77 15.68 10.32
N VAL A 91 12.33 16.36 11.33
CA VAL A 91 13.79 16.46 11.51
C VAL A 91 14.38 15.13 11.96
N ALA A 92 13.75 14.45 12.93
CA ALA A 92 14.17 13.10 13.32
C ALA A 92 14.08 12.11 12.15
N LEU A 93 13.04 12.25 11.31
CA LEU A 93 12.88 11.44 10.11
C LEU A 93 14.00 11.69 9.08
N ALA A 94 14.41 12.94 8.83
CA ALA A 94 15.58 13.21 7.99
C ALA A 94 16.89 12.66 8.58
N LEU A 95 17.10 12.83 9.89
CA LEU A 95 18.29 12.33 10.57
C LEU A 95 18.36 10.79 10.54
N SER A 96 17.23 10.07 10.67
CA SER A 96 17.19 8.60 10.50
C SER A 96 17.69 8.15 9.12
N MET A 97 17.26 8.84 8.05
CA MET A 97 17.70 8.56 6.69
C MET A 97 19.19 8.88 6.48
N LEU A 98 19.68 9.95 7.09
CA LEU A 98 21.10 10.31 7.08
C LEU A 98 21.95 9.26 7.81
N PHE A 99 21.50 8.78 8.98
CA PHE A 99 22.23 7.77 9.75
C PHE A 99 22.37 6.47 8.94
N ASP A 100 21.31 5.99 8.30
CA ASP A 100 21.40 4.80 7.45
C ASP A 100 22.29 5.03 6.22
N GLN A 101 22.25 6.21 5.61
CA GLN A 101 23.11 6.58 4.47
C GLN A 101 24.60 6.58 4.85
N VAL A 102 25.00 7.29 5.90
CA VAL A 102 26.42 7.36 6.32
C VAL A 102 26.89 6.00 6.87
N ALA A 103 26.03 5.25 7.58
CA ALA A 103 26.35 3.89 8.01
C ALA A 103 26.58 2.92 6.83
N GLN A 104 25.84 3.05 5.74
CA GLN A 104 26.07 2.29 4.51
C GLN A 104 27.40 2.67 3.85
N GLN A 105 27.72 3.97 3.74
CA GLN A 105 28.99 4.45 3.18
C GLN A 105 30.20 3.92 3.97
N VAL A 106 30.18 4.03 5.31
CA VAL A 106 31.26 3.55 6.19
C VAL A 106 31.45 2.03 6.09
N ARG A 107 30.36 1.26 6.03
CA ARG A 107 30.43 -0.20 5.84
C ARG A 107 30.98 -0.57 4.45
N ALA A 108 30.60 0.16 3.39
CA ALA A 108 31.09 -0.08 2.04
C ALA A 108 32.60 0.21 1.90
N GLN A 109 33.11 1.27 2.54
CA GLN A 109 34.55 1.58 2.53
C GLN A 109 35.41 0.50 3.22
N GLY A 110 34.83 -0.33 4.08
CA GLY A 110 35.51 -1.46 4.73
C GLY A 110 35.53 -2.76 3.90
N SER A 111 34.91 -2.79 2.71
CA SER A 111 34.89 -3.97 1.84
C SER A 111 35.75 -3.78 0.60
N THR A 112 36.77 -4.63 0.43
CA THR A 112 37.66 -4.60 -0.74
C THR A 112 37.06 -5.28 -1.97
N GLU A 113 35.85 -5.84 -1.89
CA GLU A 113 35.12 -6.32 -3.07
C GLU A 113 34.45 -5.15 -3.79
N GLY A 114 34.93 -4.87 -5.00
CA GLY A 114 34.48 -3.78 -5.87
C GLY A 114 33.08 -3.99 -6.46
N GLY A 115 32.08 -4.19 -5.60
CA GLY A 115 30.66 -4.23 -5.95
C GLY A 115 30.16 -2.85 -6.39
N LEU A 116 30.50 -2.43 -7.60
CA LEU A 116 29.88 -1.31 -8.30
C LEU A 116 28.37 -1.43 -8.16
N SER A 117 27.76 -0.53 -7.39
CA SER A 117 26.38 -0.67 -6.94
C SER A 117 25.43 -0.76 -8.14
N THR A 118 24.90 -1.94 -8.41
CA THR A 118 23.92 -2.18 -9.49
C THR A 118 22.53 -1.63 -9.13
N GLN A 119 22.49 -0.43 -8.55
CA GLN A 119 21.29 0.37 -8.29
C GLN A 119 20.78 0.97 -9.61
N ARG A 120 20.50 0.09 -10.56
CA ARG A 120 20.18 0.39 -11.96
C ARG A 120 18.78 0.98 -12.06
N SER A 121 18.68 2.30 -11.91
CA SER A 121 17.53 3.13 -12.28
C SER A 121 16.16 2.74 -11.70
N GLN A 122 16.10 1.94 -10.63
CA GLN A 122 14.85 1.67 -9.92
C GLN A 122 14.51 2.86 -9.01
N ALA A 123 13.30 3.39 -9.12
CA ALA A 123 12.88 4.54 -8.31
C ALA A 123 12.90 4.18 -6.81
N LYS A 124 13.63 4.97 -6.02
CA LYS A 124 13.83 4.75 -4.58
C LYS A 124 12.47 4.85 -3.88
N ARG A 125 11.95 3.74 -3.34
CA ARG A 125 10.78 3.80 -2.46
C ARG A 125 11.17 4.40 -1.11
N ILE A 126 10.31 5.28 -0.61
CA ILE A 126 10.47 6.07 0.62
C ILE A 126 9.10 6.11 1.27
N PHE A 127 8.96 5.57 2.48
CA PHE A 127 7.69 5.50 3.22
C PHE A 127 6.55 4.86 2.39
N GLY A 128 6.80 3.65 1.89
CA GLY A 128 5.97 2.94 0.93
C GLY A 128 5.98 3.49 -0.51
N ILE A 129 6.09 4.80 -0.70
CA ILE A 129 5.79 5.48 -1.98
C ILE A 129 7.04 5.69 -2.86
N SER A 130 6.86 5.82 -4.18
CA SER A 130 7.99 6.04 -5.11
C SER A 130 8.50 7.48 -5.07
N SER A 131 9.83 7.69 -5.02
CA SER A 131 10.47 9.00 -5.22
C SER A 131 10.27 9.59 -6.63
N SER A 132 9.79 8.79 -7.61
CA SER A 132 9.37 9.28 -8.93
C SER A 132 7.96 9.86 -8.95
N SER A 133 7.14 9.63 -7.91
CA SER A 133 5.87 10.35 -7.74
C SER A 133 6.17 11.79 -7.32
N ARG A 134 5.36 12.77 -7.74
CA ARG A 134 5.58 14.18 -7.36
C ARG A 134 5.53 14.36 -5.84
N ILE A 135 4.63 13.67 -5.13
CA ILE A 135 4.56 13.67 -3.66
C ILE A 135 5.88 13.12 -3.06
N GLY A 136 6.32 11.94 -3.49
CA GLY A 136 7.56 11.32 -3.00
C GLY A 136 8.81 12.14 -3.31
N TRP A 137 8.85 12.82 -4.46
CA TRP A 137 9.92 13.75 -4.82
C TRP A 137 9.97 14.97 -3.89
N ILE A 138 8.83 15.65 -3.65
CA ILE A 138 8.75 16.81 -2.73
C ILE A 138 9.23 16.40 -1.32
N ILE A 139 8.77 15.25 -0.82
CA ILE A 139 9.13 14.74 0.52
C ILE A 139 10.63 14.39 0.59
N HIS A 140 11.18 13.68 -0.41
CA HIS A 140 12.59 13.32 -0.45
C HIS A 140 13.51 14.55 -0.52
N SER A 141 13.18 15.50 -1.41
CA SER A 141 13.98 16.73 -1.57
C SER A 141 13.95 17.61 -0.33
N TYR A 142 12.81 17.72 0.37
CA TYR A 142 12.76 18.40 1.67
C TYR A 142 13.64 17.69 2.71
N LEU A 143 13.44 16.38 2.92
CA LEU A 143 14.17 15.60 3.93
C LEU A 143 15.69 15.57 3.70
N HIS A 144 16.14 15.58 2.44
CA HIS A 144 17.56 15.62 2.11
C HIS A 144 18.22 16.98 2.44
N LEU A 145 17.45 18.08 2.43
CA LEU A 145 17.96 19.41 2.80
C LEU A 145 18.11 19.58 4.32
N ILE A 146 17.22 18.96 5.12
CA ILE A 146 17.12 19.21 6.58
C ILE A 146 18.49 19.13 7.31
N PRO A 147 19.35 18.11 7.14
CA PRO A 147 20.61 18.02 7.87
C PRO A 147 21.49 19.28 7.81
N GLY A 148 21.61 19.88 6.62
CA GLY A 148 22.43 21.07 6.40
C GLY A 148 21.79 22.39 6.84
N ILE A 149 20.49 22.41 7.21
CA ILE A 149 19.76 23.62 7.62
C ILE A 149 19.15 23.53 9.02
N ALA A 150 19.09 22.37 9.66
CA ALA A 150 18.43 22.17 10.96
C ALA A 150 19.17 22.79 12.16
N ASN A 151 20.22 23.58 11.91
CA ASN A 151 20.89 24.45 12.89
C ASN A 151 20.65 25.95 12.62
N ASP A 152 19.90 26.29 11.57
CA ASP A 152 19.58 27.65 11.15
C ASP A 152 18.05 27.81 11.13
N GLN A 153 17.51 28.45 12.17
CA GLN A 153 16.07 28.54 12.37
C GLN A 153 15.35 29.32 11.26
N GLU A 154 16.04 30.28 10.62
CA GLU A 154 15.50 31.10 9.54
C GLU A 154 15.41 30.28 8.24
N LYS A 155 16.52 29.67 7.80
CA LYS A 155 16.53 28.77 6.63
C LYS A 155 15.61 27.58 6.81
N MET A 156 15.50 27.03 8.03
CA MET A 156 14.60 25.92 8.33
C MET A 156 13.12 26.34 8.23
N ALA A 157 12.77 27.55 8.66
CA ALA A 157 11.43 28.11 8.51
C ALA A 157 11.07 28.34 7.03
N GLU A 158 11.90 29.09 6.29
CA GLU A 158 11.70 29.39 4.87
C GLU A 158 11.59 28.12 4.02
N THR A 159 12.51 27.18 4.21
CA THR A 159 12.52 25.91 3.46
C THR A 159 11.28 25.08 3.79
N THR A 160 10.87 25.03 5.06
CA THR A 160 9.65 24.28 5.44
C THR A 160 8.39 24.92 4.84
N GLU A 161 8.30 26.25 4.77
CA GLU A 161 7.14 26.93 4.16
C GLU A 161 7.06 26.74 2.64
N LEU A 162 8.20 26.77 1.93
CA LEU A 162 8.27 26.49 0.50
C LEU A 162 7.77 25.07 0.18
N TYR A 163 8.28 24.07 0.90
CA TYR A 163 7.93 22.68 0.66
C TYR A 163 6.54 22.30 1.20
N ASP A 164 6.03 22.93 2.28
CA ASP A 164 4.63 22.84 2.71
C ASP A 164 3.72 23.33 1.58
N SER A 165 4.00 24.51 1.02
CA SER A 165 3.22 25.10 -0.07
C SER A 165 3.19 24.21 -1.31
N TRP A 166 4.32 23.60 -1.70
CA TRP A 166 4.38 22.66 -2.81
C TRP A 166 3.62 21.36 -2.52
N LEU A 167 3.81 20.77 -1.34
CA LEU A 167 3.17 19.51 -0.95
C LEU A 167 1.65 19.65 -0.82
N LYS A 168 1.19 20.77 -0.25
CA LYS A 168 -0.22 21.17 -0.17
C LYS A 168 -0.90 21.22 -1.54
N LEU A 169 -0.26 21.87 -2.52
CA LEU A 169 -0.82 22.00 -3.88
C LEU A 169 -0.89 20.65 -4.59
N GLU A 170 0.17 19.83 -4.53
CA GLU A 170 0.17 18.48 -5.11
C GLU A 170 -0.88 17.58 -4.43
N LEU A 171 -1.04 17.63 -3.10
CA LEU A 171 -2.05 16.83 -2.39
C LEU A 171 -3.49 17.21 -2.74
N ILE A 172 -3.74 18.46 -3.15
CA ILE A 172 -5.06 18.91 -3.64
C ILE A 172 -5.32 18.35 -5.04
N ASP A 173 -4.45 18.56 -6.02
CA ASP A 173 -4.67 18.00 -7.37
C ASP A 173 -4.61 16.47 -7.38
N HIS A 174 -3.82 15.83 -6.52
CA HIS A 174 -3.80 14.38 -6.37
C HIS A 174 -5.12 13.85 -5.76
N TYR A 175 -5.72 14.55 -4.79
CA TYR A 175 -7.08 14.26 -4.29
C TYR A 175 -8.12 14.38 -5.42
N GLU A 176 -8.06 15.45 -6.23
CA GLU A 176 -8.96 15.63 -7.38
C GLU A 176 -8.72 14.60 -8.49
N ARG A 177 -7.48 14.15 -8.71
CA ARG A 177 -7.14 13.06 -9.63
C ARG A 177 -7.89 11.78 -9.25
N MET A 178 -7.83 11.40 -7.98
CA MET A 178 -8.52 10.21 -7.48
C MET A 178 -10.04 10.34 -7.56
N THR A 179 -10.58 11.44 -7.04
CA THR A 179 -12.04 11.63 -6.86
C THR A 179 -12.76 12.05 -8.14
N ASN A 180 -12.34 13.15 -8.76
CA ASN A 180 -13.03 13.76 -9.90
C ASN A 180 -12.59 13.13 -11.23
N LYS A 181 -11.29 12.89 -11.40
CA LYS A 181 -10.68 12.39 -12.65
C LYS A 181 -10.63 10.84 -12.70
N LYS A 182 -11.24 10.16 -11.71
CA LYS A 182 -11.38 8.70 -11.55
C LYS A 182 -10.05 7.91 -11.55
N ARG A 183 -8.94 8.53 -11.18
CA ARG A 183 -7.59 7.91 -11.07
C ARG A 183 -7.33 7.33 -9.68
N MET A 184 -8.32 6.64 -9.13
CA MET A 184 -8.19 5.88 -7.88
C MET A 184 -7.40 4.59 -8.14
N SER A 185 -6.49 4.25 -7.23
CA SER A 185 -5.79 2.97 -7.12
C SER A 185 -5.21 2.86 -5.71
N SER A 186 -4.72 1.68 -5.32
CA SER A 186 -4.02 1.52 -4.04
C SER A 186 -2.75 2.37 -3.97
N GLU A 187 -2.05 2.54 -5.09
CA GLU A 187 -0.86 3.40 -5.13
C GLU A 187 -1.22 4.88 -4.91
N SER A 188 -2.28 5.41 -5.55
CA SER A 188 -2.67 6.81 -5.33
C SER A 188 -3.22 7.04 -3.91
N MET A 189 -3.91 6.06 -3.33
CA MET A 189 -4.27 6.08 -1.90
C MET A 189 -3.05 6.15 -0.98
N GLN A 190 -2.03 5.30 -1.20
CA GLN A 190 -0.81 5.31 -0.39
C GLN A 190 -0.01 6.60 -0.59
N GLN A 191 0.13 7.09 -1.83
CA GLN A 191 0.76 8.38 -2.14
C GLN A 191 0.08 9.55 -1.40
N TRP A 192 -1.26 9.62 -1.44
CA TRP A 192 -1.99 10.67 -0.74
C TRP A 192 -1.87 10.55 0.78
N LEU A 193 -2.00 9.35 1.34
CA LEU A 193 -1.99 9.11 2.78
C LEU A 193 -0.63 9.44 3.40
N THR A 194 0.46 8.90 2.82
CA THR A 194 1.84 9.22 3.24
C THR A 194 2.10 10.72 3.12
N GLY A 195 1.68 11.36 2.03
CA GLY A 195 1.87 12.81 1.85
C GLY A 195 1.06 13.66 2.85
N ALA A 196 -0.20 13.32 3.12
CA ALA A 196 -1.04 14.02 4.09
C ALA A 196 -0.52 13.88 5.52
N ALA A 197 -0.05 12.68 5.90
CA ALA A 197 0.59 12.43 7.19
C ALA A 197 1.90 13.23 7.32
N PHE A 198 2.73 13.25 6.28
CA PHE A 198 3.97 14.03 6.26
C PHE A 198 3.72 15.54 6.36
N HIS A 199 2.79 16.06 5.55
CA HIS A 199 2.44 17.49 5.53
C HIS A 199 1.88 17.98 6.87
N LEU A 200 1.07 17.17 7.56
CA LEU A 200 0.61 17.49 8.92
C LEU A 200 1.80 17.71 9.88
N HIS A 201 2.88 16.93 9.74
CA HIS A 201 4.05 17.04 10.60
C HIS A 201 5.06 18.11 10.17
N MET A 202 5.10 18.47 8.88
CA MET A 202 5.72 19.73 8.45
C MET A 202 5.03 20.92 9.11
N ARG A 203 3.68 20.95 9.10
CA ARG A 203 2.89 22.01 9.69
C ARG A 203 3.04 22.08 11.22
N ILE A 204 3.13 20.93 11.91
CA ILE A 204 3.53 20.85 13.33
C ILE A 204 4.94 21.46 13.54
N HIS A 205 5.89 21.17 12.66
CA HIS A 205 7.24 21.72 12.76
C HIS A 205 7.28 23.24 12.55
N GLN A 206 6.54 23.80 11.59
CA GLN A 206 6.38 25.26 11.45
C GLN A 206 5.82 25.92 12.72
N VAL A 207 4.88 25.29 13.44
CA VAL A 207 4.40 25.80 14.73
C VAL A 207 5.50 25.77 15.80
N ARG A 208 6.35 24.72 15.82
CA ARG A 208 7.50 24.65 16.75
C ARG A 208 8.52 25.78 16.49
N LEU A 209 8.74 26.11 15.21
CA LEU A 209 9.57 27.23 14.72
C LEU A 209 8.91 28.62 14.90
N HIS A 210 7.62 28.67 15.27
CA HIS A 210 6.77 29.88 15.34
C HIS A 210 6.44 30.55 14.00
N SER A 211 6.73 29.89 12.86
CA SER A 211 6.45 30.42 11.51
C SER A 211 4.95 30.51 11.19
N VAL A 212 4.11 29.72 11.86
CA VAL A 212 2.65 29.67 11.61
C VAL A 212 1.86 29.49 12.92
N PRO A 213 0.60 29.97 13.00
CA PRO A 213 -0.21 29.84 14.22
C PRO A 213 -0.72 28.41 14.44
N VAL A 214 -0.85 28.02 15.71
CA VAL A 214 -1.34 26.70 16.20
C VAL A 214 -2.57 26.18 15.45
N GLY A 215 -3.61 27.03 15.31
CA GLY A 215 -4.88 26.64 14.68
C GLY A 215 -4.77 26.27 13.19
N SER A 216 -3.69 26.62 12.50
CA SER A 216 -3.45 26.18 11.12
C SER A 216 -3.26 24.66 11.04
N THR A 217 -2.58 24.07 12.03
CA THR A 217 -2.39 22.63 12.17
C THR A 217 -3.68 21.90 12.53
N GLU A 218 -4.53 22.50 13.36
CA GLU A 218 -5.84 21.95 13.75
C GLU A 218 -6.79 21.90 12.56
N SER A 219 -6.87 23.00 11.79
CA SER A 219 -7.64 23.08 10.54
C SER A 219 -7.14 22.06 9.50
N LEU A 220 -5.81 21.92 9.34
CA LEU A 220 -5.22 20.95 8.42
C LEU A 220 -5.55 19.50 8.82
N ARG A 221 -5.46 19.19 10.13
CA ARG A 221 -5.79 17.87 10.69
C ARG A 221 -7.26 17.49 10.45
N LEU A 222 -8.18 18.42 10.67
CA LEU A 222 -9.62 18.21 10.41
C LEU A 222 -9.92 18.06 8.91
N SER A 223 -9.21 18.82 8.06
CA SER A 223 -9.27 18.69 6.61
C SER A 223 -8.85 17.28 6.16
N TYR A 224 -7.69 16.78 6.62
CA TYR A 224 -7.23 15.44 6.24
C TYR A 224 -8.07 14.28 6.80
N LYS A 225 -8.57 14.38 8.03
CA LYS A 225 -9.59 13.44 8.56
C LYS A 225 -10.80 13.34 7.61
N THR A 226 -11.27 14.49 7.12
CA THR A 226 -12.46 14.58 6.24
C THR A 226 -12.15 14.07 4.83
N GLY A 227 -10.99 14.44 4.28
CA GLY A 227 -10.50 13.94 2.99
C GLY A 227 -10.33 12.42 2.98
N LEU A 228 -9.62 11.87 3.97
CA LEU A 228 -9.42 10.43 4.11
C LEU A 228 -10.74 9.66 4.20
N SER A 229 -11.71 10.18 4.96
CA SER A 229 -13.04 9.55 5.10
C SER A 229 -13.77 9.44 3.75
N ARG A 230 -13.63 10.44 2.87
CA ARG A 230 -14.19 10.41 1.50
C ARG A 230 -13.38 9.50 0.57
N LEU A 231 -12.05 9.50 0.70
CA LEU A 231 -11.17 8.66 -0.10
C LEU A 231 -11.36 7.17 0.19
N VAL A 232 -11.53 6.76 1.46
CA VAL A 232 -11.84 5.36 1.83
C VAL A 232 -13.14 4.89 1.21
N GLN A 233 -14.17 5.73 1.15
CA GLN A 233 -15.43 5.42 0.45
C GLN A 233 -15.20 5.23 -1.07
N GLY A 234 -14.47 6.16 -1.70
CA GLY A 234 -14.12 6.08 -3.12
C GLY A 234 -13.24 4.87 -3.46
N TYR A 235 -12.29 4.53 -2.60
CA TYR A 235 -11.41 3.37 -2.74
C TYR A 235 -12.17 2.05 -2.55
N THR A 236 -13.10 1.98 -1.59
CA THR A 236 -14.00 0.82 -1.45
C THR A 236 -14.87 0.63 -2.69
N ALA A 237 -15.41 1.71 -3.27
CA ALA A 237 -16.15 1.65 -4.53
C ALA A 237 -15.27 1.28 -5.74
N TYR A 238 -14.00 1.69 -5.73
CA TYR A 238 -13.00 1.29 -6.72
C TYR A 238 -12.68 -0.21 -6.62
N LEU A 239 -12.42 -0.75 -5.42
CA LEU A 239 -12.18 -2.19 -5.24
C LEU A 239 -13.39 -3.02 -5.72
N ARG A 240 -14.63 -2.62 -5.40
CA ARG A 240 -15.86 -3.26 -5.90
C ARG A 240 -15.99 -3.30 -7.42
N LYS A 241 -15.26 -2.46 -8.15
CA LYS A 241 -15.26 -2.41 -9.62
C LYS A 241 -14.11 -3.22 -10.25
N ASN A 242 -12.97 -3.33 -9.55
CA ASN A 242 -11.75 -3.92 -10.11
C ASN A 242 -11.44 -5.32 -9.59
N ILE A 243 -11.95 -5.70 -8.41
CA ILE A 243 -11.87 -7.07 -7.92
C ILE A 243 -12.77 -7.93 -8.79
N GLN A 244 -12.16 -8.82 -9.56
CA GLN A 244 -12.81 -9.76 -10.46
C GLN A 244 -12.27 -11.15 -10.17
N GLU A 245 -13.16 -12.13 -10.13
CA GLU A 245 -12.85 -13.51 -9.76
C GLU A 245 -13.58 -14.41 -10.75
N THR A 246 -12.87 -15.39 -11.30
CA THR A 246 -13.38 -16.37 -12.24
C THR A 246 -13.01 -17.76 -11.75
N ALA A 247 -14.03 -18.58 -11.48
CA ALA A 247 -13.86 -19.95 -11.00
C ALA A 247 -12.91 -20.76 -11.89
N ALA A 248 -12.09 -21.62 -11.27
CA ALA A 248 -11.38 -22.66 -12.00
C ALA A 248 -12.41 -23.54 -12.75
N PRO A 249 -12.25 -23.80 -14.06
CA PRO A 249 -13.17 -24.67 -14.79
C PRO A 249 -13.03 -26.09 -14.26
N GLY A 250 -13.98 -26.48 -13.40
CA GLY A 250 -14.00 -27.77 -12.73
C GLY A 250 -13.94 -28.95 -13.71
N PRO A 251 -13.52 -30.13 -13.23
CA PRO A 251 -13.11 -31.26 -14.07
C PRO A 251 -14.15 -31.58 -15.15
N HIS A 252 -13.72 -31.49 -16.41
CA HIS A 252 -14.58 -31.74 -17.56
C HIS A 252 -15.26 -33.09 -17.42
N LYS A 253 -16.59 -33.09 -17.22
CA LYS A 253 -17.40 -34.30 -17.37
C LYS A 253 -17.12 -34.83 -18.79
N PRO A 254 -16.64 -36.07 -18.95
CA PRO A 254 -16.38 -36.60 -20.28
C PRO A 254 -17.66 -36.53 -21.10
N LYS A 255 -17.59 -35.92 -22.28
CA LYS A 255 -18.74 -35.85 -23.20
C LYS A 255 -19.28 -37.27 -23.37
N PRO A 256 -20.60 -37.49 -23.25
CA PRO A 256 -21.19 -38.76 -23.67
C PRO A 256 -20.82 -38.97 -25.14
N ARG A 257 -19.98 -39.97 -25.43
CA ARG A 257 -19.81 -40.43 -26.80
C ARG A 257 -21.17 -40.95 -27.25
N THR A 258 -21.80 -40.24 -28.19
CA THR A 258 -22.89 -40.78 -28.99
C THR A 258 -22.34 -41.96 -29.76
N ALA A 259 -22.52 -43.16 -29.22
CA ALA A 259 -22.17 -44.40 -29.89
C ALA A 259 -23.35 -44.80 -30.77
N ASP A 260 -23.18 -44.62 -32.08
CA ASP A 260 -23.99 -45.34 -33.05
C ASP A 260 -23.75 -46.85 -32.85
N GLY A 261 -24.84 -47.60 -32.70
CA GLY A 261 -24.80 -49.06 -32.58
C GLY A 261 -25.00 -49.75 -33.94
N PRO A 262 -25.34 -51.06 -33.96
CA PRO A 262 -25.39 -51.98 -32.82
C PRO A 262 -24.51 -53.23 -33.01
N GLY A 263 -24.13 -53.89 -31.91
CA GLY A 263 -23.49 -55.21 -31.92
C GLY A 263 -24.12 -56.14 -30.89
N GLN A 264 -24.88 -57.14 -31.33
CA GLN A 264 -25.45 -58.16 -30.44
C GLN A 264 -24.47 -59.33 -30.23
N THR A 265 -24.36 -59.80 -29.00
CA THR A 265 -24.26 -61.25 -28.70
C THR A 265 -24.67 -61.49 -27.24
N ASN A 266 -25.14 -62.70 -26.93
CA ASN A 266 -25.97 -62.95 -25.74
C ASN A 266 -25.23 -63.66 -24.60
N THR A 267 -25.73 -63.46 -23.37
CA THR A 267 -25.53 -64.31 -22.16
C THR A 267 -24.08 -64.42 -21.62
N SER A 268 -23.86 -64.45 -20.31
CA SER A 268 -24.61 -65.22 -19.29
C SER A 268 -24.58 -64.58 -17.89
N SER A 269 -25.37 -65.14 -16.97
CA SER A 269 -25.66 -64.61 -15.63
C SER A 269 -24.83 -65.24 -14.51
N VAL A 270 -24.40 -64.42 -13.54
CA VAL A 270 -24.03 -64.86 -12.19
C VAL A 270 -24.58 -63.84 -11.18
N THR A 271 -25.11 -64.33 -10.05
CA THR A 271 -25.70 -63.54 -8.95
C THR A 271 -24.81 -63.53 -7.70
N ASN A 272 -24.93 -62.48 -6.88
CA ASN A 272 -25.10 -62.46 -5.40
C ASN A 272 -24.80 -61.02 -4.90
N MET A 273 -25.57 -60.37 -4.01
CA MET A 273 -25.81 -60.64 -2.57
C MET A 273 -24.54 -60.52 -1.70
N THR A 274 -24.48 -59.81 -0.56
CA THR A 274 -25.58 -59.28 0.32
C THR A 274 -25.18 -57.93 0.99
N CYS A 275 -26.01 -57.44 1.92
CA CYS A 275 -26.06 -56.06 2.43
C CYS A 275 -25.37 -55.80 3.79
N SER A 276 -25.38 -54.50 4.16
CA SER A 276 -25.64 -53.98 5.52
C SER A 276 -24.47 -53.75 6.50
N SER A 277 -24.44 -52.53 7.07
CA SER A 277 -24.65 -52.37 8.53
C SER A 277 -25.21 -50.98 8.85
N ASN A 278 -26.04 -50.88 9.90
CA ASN A 278 -26.58 -49.64 10.46
C ASN A 278 -26.00 -49.41 11.86
N HIS A 279 -25.95 -48.16 12.34
CA HIS A 279 -26.05 -47.85 13.78
C HIS A 279 -26.74 -46.49 14.02
N LEU A 280 -27.29 -46.29 15.22
CA LEU A 280 -28.31 -45.28 15.55
C LEU A 280 -28.00 -44.49 16.84
N PHE A 281 -28.71 -43.36 17.02
CA PHE A 281 -28.84 -42.47 18.21
C PHE A 281 -27.67 -41.48 18.46
N ASN A 282 -27.82 -40.16 18.74
CA ASN A 282 -28.80 -39.31 19.49
C ASN A 282 -28.51 -39.33 21.03
N ILE A 283 -28.57 -38.25 21.85
CA ILE A 283 -29.50 -37.09 22.00
C ILE A 283 -28.77 -35.79 22.50
N SER A 284 -29.43 -34.62 22.41
CA SER A 284 -29.23 -33.30 23.08
C SER A 284 -28.53 -32.18 22.27
N GLN A 285 -28.97 -30.92 22.15
CA GLN A 285 -30.05 -30.06 22.73
C GLN A 285 -29.71 -29.18 23.95
N VAL A 286 -29.34 -27.90 23.70
CA VAL A 286 -29.49 -26.75 24.62
C VAL A 286 -29.84 -25.48 23.79
N ASN A 287 -30.71 -24.62 24.34
CA ASN A 287 -31.10 -23.26 23.93
C ASN A 287 -31.13 -22.40 25.22
N PRO A 288 -31.36 -21.05 25.23
CA PRO A 288 -31.79 -20.12 24.17
C PRO A 288 -30.65 -19.11 23.82
N SER A 289 -30.73 -17.79 23.52
CA SER A 289 -31.70 -16.70 23.81
C SER A 289 -31.65 -15.52 22.82
N THR A 290 -32.58 -14.59 22.98
CA THR A 290 -32.84 -13.37 22.19
C THR A 290 -32.18 -12.09 22.74
N SER A 291 -31.90 -11.13 21.86
CA SER A 291 -32.18 -9.70 22.12
C SER A 291 -32.47 -8.95 20.82
N THR A 292 -33.71 -8.52 20.63
CA THR A 292 -34.11 -7.55 19.60
C THR A 292 -33.96 -6.13 20.13
N ASP A 293 -33.54 -5.18 19.29
CA ASP A 293 -34.00 -3.80 19.46
C ASP A 293 -34.09 -3.04 18.12
N THR A 294 -34.78 -1.89 18.11
CA THR A 294 -35.73 -1.62 17.01
C THR A 294 -35.94 -0.14 16.63
N PHE A 295 -36.01 0.12 15.31
CA PHE A 295 -36.53 1.36 14.68
C PHE A 295 -35.74 2.68 14.98
N ASN A 296 -35.91 3.82 14.29
CA ASN A 296 -36.87 4.19 13.23
C ASN A 296 -36.31 5.21 12.20
N GLU A 297 -37.16 5.65 11.25
CA GLU A 297 -36.94 6.70 10.22
C GLU A 297 -36.91 8.15 10.81
N THR A 298 -36.93 9.32 10.13
CA THR A 298 -37.45 9.74 8.80
C THR A 298 -36.94 11.16 8.38
N ASN A 299 -37.27 11.61 7.15
CA ASN A 299 -37.28 13.01 6.62
C ASN A 299 -35.91 13.71 6.39
N ILE A 300 -35.50 14.22 5.20
CA ILE A 300 -36.09 14.97 4.06
C ILE A 300 -36.22 16.50 4.30
N ILE A 301 -35.45 17.32 3.55
CA ILE A 301 -35.86 18.47 2.70
C ILE A 301 -34.62 19.14 2.04
N ASN A 302 -34.82 19.81 0.90
CA ASN A 302 -33.79 20.38 0.01
C ASN A 302 -33.26 21.77 0.43
N SER A 303 -32.12 22.17 -0.14
CA SER A 303 -31.91 23.55 -0.66
C SER A 303 -30.94 23.55 -1.84
N THR A 304 -30.96 24.61 -2.67
CA THR A 304 -30.34 24.64 -4.01
C THR A 304 -29.59 25.95 -4.27
N ALA A 305 -28.33 25.84 -4.73
CA ALA A 305 -27.57 26.90 -5.41
C ALA A 305 -26.44 26.20 -6.21
N GLU A 306 -26.65 25.97 -7.50
CA GLU A 306 -26.24 26.83 -8.63
C GLU A 306 -24.83 26.55 -9.16
N ILE A 307 -24.72 26.46 -10.49
CA ILE A 307 -23.50 26.13 -11.22
C ILE A 307 -23.36 27.15 -12.36
N SER A 308 -22.29 27.95 -12.35
CA SER A 308 -21.85 28.70 -13.52
C SER A 308 -20.38 28.42 -13.81
N ARG A 309 -20.10 27.98 -15.04
CA ARG A 309 -18.80 27.47 -15.51
C ARG A 309 -18.12 28.52 -16.40
N SER A 310 -16.87 28.86 -16.14
CA SER A 310 -16.00 29.48 -17.15
C SER A 310 -14.52 29.24 -16.88
N CYS A 311 -13.89 28.38 -17.68
CA CYS A 311 -12.43 28.29 -17.78
C CYS A 311 -11.97 29.07 -19.01
N LYS A 312 -10.90 29.86 -18.91
CA LYS A 312 -10.16 30.38 -20.07
C LYS A 312 -8.75 29.79 -20.07
N THR A 313 -8.35 29.23 -21.19
CA THR A 313 -7.05 28.60 -21.44
C THR A 313 -6.05 29.61 -21.97
N HIS A 314 -4.78 29.52 -21.56
CA HIS A 314 -3.63 29.96 -22.38
C HIS A 314 -2.33 29.31 -21.88
N GLY A 315 -1.36 29.14 -22.78
CA GLY A 315 0.07 29.05 -22.43
C GLY A 315 0.62 27.68 -22.03
N SER A 316 0.45 26.64 -22.88
CA SER A 316 1.43 25.54 -22.86
C SER A 316 2.78 26.05 -23.41
N ARG A 317 3.89 25.57 -22.86
CA ARG A 317 5.23 25.80 -23.43
C ARG A 317 5.99 24.48 -23.47
N GLU A 318 6.27 24.02 -24.68
CA GLU A 318 7.00 22.78 -24.93
C GLU A 318 8.49 22.95 -24.64
N PHE A 319 9.13 21.87 -24.20
CA PHE A 319 10.56 21.65 -24.35
C PHE A 319 10.77 20.20 -24.81
N GLY A 320 11.05 20.04 -26.10
CA GLY A 320 11.39 18.74 -26.68
C GLY A 320 12.85 18.37 -26.43
N VAL A 321 13.14 17.07 -26.46
CA VAL A 321 14.50 16.52 -26.51
C VAL A 321 14.60 15.59 -27.71
N ASN A 322 15.64 15.77 -28.53
CA ASN A 322 15.78 15.07 -29.81
C ASN A 322 16.13 13.60 -29.61
N ALA A 323 15.39 12.71 -30.27
CA ALA A 323 15.76 11.30 -30.40
C ALA A 323 16.57 11.10 -31.68
N SER A 324 17.89 10.95 -31.55
CA SER A 324 18.77 10.61 -32.68
C SER A 324 18.53 9.16 -33.13
N LYS A 325 18.38 8.96 -34.45
CA LYS A 325 18.42 7.62 -35.05
C LYS A 325 19.83 7.05 -34.94
N GLY A 326 19.92 5.79 -34.54
CA GLY A 326 21.01 4.88 -34.89
C GLY A 326 20.37 3.55 -35.30
N SER A 327 20.76 3.02 -36.46
CA SER A 327 20.61 1.59 -36.75
C SER A 327 21.71 0.82 -36.03
N ASP A 328 21.55 -0.50 -35.93
CA ASP A 328 22.41 -1.45 -36.66
C ASP A 328 22.04 -2.88 -36.24
N ASP A 329 21.55 -3.68 -37.21
CA ASP A 329 21.49 -5.14 -37.08
C ASP A 329 22.91 -5.70 -37.23
N PRO A 330 23.20 -6.87 -36.62
CA PRO A 330 23.54 -7.97 -37.54
C PRO A 330 23.08 -9.38 -37.10
N ALA A 331 22.94 -10.23 -38.13
CA ALA A 331 23.18 -11.67 -38.12
C ALA A 331 22.35 -12.55 -37.16
N GLU A 332 21.18 -12.93 -37.68
CA GLU A 332 20.73 -14.33 -37.75
C GLU A 332 21.86 -15.37 -37.54
N MET A 333 21.72 -16.23 -36.52
CA MET A 333 22.51 -17.46 -36.40
C MET A 333 21.61 -18.67 -36.11
N ASN A 334 21.43 -19.50 -37.13
CA ASN A 334 20.65 -20.73 -37.07
C ASN A 334 21.26 -21.73 -36.06
N ARG A 335 20.43 -22.29 -35.16
CA ARG A 335 20.83 -23.45 -34.35
C ARG A 335 19.68 -24.43 -34.10
N ASN A 336 19.12 -24.96 -35.19
CA ASN A 336 18.30 -26.16 -35.15
C ASN A 336 19.09 -27.32 -34.54
N THR A 337 18.77 -27.71 -33.31
CA THR A 337 19.19 -29.00 -32.74
C THR A 337 18.04 -29.57 -31.93
N LEU A 338 17.40 -30.55 -32.57
CA LEU A 338 16.24 -31.30 -32.14
C LEU A 338 16.32 -31.75 -30.66
N ASN A 339 15.35 -31.33 -29.86
CA ASN A 339 14.91 -32.06 -28.67
C ASN A 339 13.39 -31.87 -28.55
N ASN A 340 12.64 -32.79 -29.15
CA ASN A 340 11.19 -32.81 -29.15
C ASN A 340 10.67 -33.45 -27.84
N SER A 341 9.37 -33.33 -27.54
CA SER A 341 8.65 -33.96 -26.40
C SER A 341 8.79 -33.36 -24.98
N THR A 342 8.50 -32.07 -24.80
CA THR A 342 7.79 -31.63 -23.57
C THR A 342 6.87 -30.39 -23.76
N GLU A 343 6.40 -30.13 -24.98
CA GLU A 343 5.49 -29.01 -25.29
C GLU A 343 4.00 -29.35 -25.04
N TYR A 344 3.73 -30.23 -24.07
CA TYR A 344 2.40 -30.40 -23.46
C TYR A 344 2.21 -29.20 -22.51
N SER A 345 1.66 -28.11 -23.05
CA SER A 345 2.20 -26.77 -22.78
C SER A 345 1.37 -25.99 -21.75
N ARG A 346 2.05 -25.02 -21.11
CA ARG A 346 1.52 -24.16 -20.01
C ARG A 346 0.15 -23.52 -20.28
N GLU A 347 -0.24 -23.37 -21.55
CA GLU A 347 -1.52 -22.79 -21.93
C GLU A 347 -2.70 -23.71 -21.56
N GLU A 348 -2.55 -25.04 -21.66
CA GLU A 348 -3.56 -26.00 -21.18
C GLU A 348 -3.66 -25.99 -19.64
N GLU A 349 -2.53 -25.91 -18.94
CA GLU A 349 -2.50 -25.82 -17.47
C GLU A 349 -3.14 -24.51 -16.99
N ALA A 350 -2.81 -23.39 -17.62
CA ALA A 350 -3.48 -22.10 -17.37
C ALA A 350 -4.98 -22.13 -17.70
N SER A 351 -5.41 -22.93 -18.68
CA SER A 351 -6.83 -23.11 -19.00
C SER A 351 -7.63 -23.88 -17.94
N MET A 352 -6.96 -24.56 -17.00
CA MET A 352 -7.60 -25.25 -15.87
C MET A 352 -7.60 -24.43 -14.56
N LEU A 353 -6.97 -23.26 -14.54
CA LEU A 353 -6.94 -22.39 -13.36
C LEU A 353 -8.05 -21.32 -13.40
N GLY A 354 -8.54 -20.96 -12.22
CA GLY A 354 -9.33 -19.76 -12.02
C GLY A 354 -8.44 -18.52 -12.02
N LEU A 355 -9.03 -17.34 -12.15
CA LEU A 355 -8.30 -16.07 -12.18
C LEU A 355 -8.89 -15.07 -11.19
N LEU A 356 -8.05 -14.61 -10.26
CA LEU A 356 -8.37 -13.53 -9.32
C LEU A 356 -7.55 -12.29 -9.70
N VAL A 357 -8.26 -11.21 -10.04
CA VAL A 357 -7.73 -9.87 -10.27
C VAL A 357 -8.16 -9.00 -9.11
N ILE A 358 -7.23 -8.24 -8.52
CA ILE A 358 -7.51 -7.28 -7.43
C ILE A 358 -7.51 -5.83 -7.93
N GLU A 359 -6.53 -5.50 -8.78
CA GLU A 359 -6.44 -4.24 -9.53
C GLU A 359 -5.85 -4.54 -10.92
N PRO A 360 -5.93 -3.62 -11.91
CA PRO A 360 -5.18 -3.73 -13.15
C PRO A 360 -3.67 -3.94 -12.88
N GLY A 361 -3.11 -5.04 -13.37
CA GLY A 361 -1.71 -5.44 -13.12
C GLY A 361 -1.46 -6.15 -11.78
N ARG A 362 -2.50 -6.47 -11.00
CA ARG A 362 -2.44 -7.27 -9.77
C ARG A 362 -3.39 -8.47 -9.88
N ASN A 363 -2.89 -9.58 -10.43
CA ASN A 363 -3.66 -10.81 -10.64
C ASN A 363 -2.88 -12.08 -10.28
N VAL A 364 -3.61 -13.16 -10.01
CA VAL A 364 -3.08 -14.49 -9.68
C VAL A 364 -4.03 -15.57 -10.19
N SER A 365 -3.47 -16.64 -10.75
CA SER A 365 -4.23 -17.83 -11.14
C SER A 365 -4.36 -18.80 -9.95
N HIS A 366 -5.50 -19.45 -9.77
CA HIS A 366 -5.81 -20.25 -8.57
C HIS A 366 -6.54 -21.57 -8.86
N ASN A 367 -6.33 -22.56 -8.00
CA ASN A 367 -7.03 -23.85 -8.05
C ASN A 367 -8.32 -23.92 -7.21
N VAL A 368 -8.64 -22.86 -6.45
CA VAL A 368 -9.80 -22.85 -5.53
C VAL A 368 -11.09 -23.18 -6.29
N GLN A 369 -11.80 -24.21 -5.81
CA GLN A 369 -13.04 -24.72 -6.42
C GLN A 369 -14.28 -24.08 -5.77
N HIS A 370 -15.21 -23.62 -6.58
CA HIS A 370 -16.54 -23.15 -6.17
C HIS A 370 -17.48 -23.12 -7.38
N HIS A 371 -18.77 -22.82 -7.17
CA HIS A 371 -19.69 -22.60 -8.27
C HIS A 371 -19.51 -21.19 -8.88
N PRO A 372 -19.54 -21.02 -10.22
CA PRO A 372 -19.45 -19.69 -10.86
C PRO A 372 -20.55 -18.69 -10.49
N CYS A 373 -21.64 -19.12 -9.84
CA CYS A 373 -22.65 -18.22 -9.28
C CYS A 373 -22.27 -17.60 -7.92
N GLU A 374 -21.22 -18.11 -7.26
CA GLU A 374 -20.70 -17.57 -6.00
C GLU A 374 -19.80 -16.36 -6.23
N SER A 375 -19.15 -16.27 -7.40
CA SER A 375 -18.14 -15.25 -7.75
C SER A 375 -18.54 -13.80 -7.39
N PRO A 376 -19.77 -13.30 -7.63
CA PRO A 376 -20.15 -11.95 -7.22
C PRO A 376 -20.16 -11.74 -5.69
N ALA A 377 -20.54 -12.77 -4.93
CA ALA A 377 -20.53 -12.74 -3.47
C ALA A 377 -19.11 -12.91 -2.92
N ILE A 378 -18.27 -13.74 -3.57
CA ILE A 378 -16.83 -13.85 -3.31
C ILE A 378 -16.14 -12.50 -3.48
N GLN A 379 -16.35 -11.83 -4.63
CA GLN A 379 -15.76 -10.51 -4.93
C GLN A 379 -16.12 -9.46 -3.86
N GLN A 380 -17.41 -9.35 -3.48
CA GLN A 380 -17.83 -8.45 -2.42
C GLN A 380 -17.27 -8.83 -1.03
N ALA A 381 -17.11 -10.11 -0.72
CA ALA A 381 -16.49 -10.56 0.52
C ALA A 381 -14.97 -10.28 0.54
N LEU A 382 -14.28 -10.42 -0.59
CA LEU A 382 -12.87 -10.06 -0.76
C LEU A 382 -12.65 -8.55 -0.62
N VAL A 383 -13.54 -7.70 -1.16
CA VAL A 383 -13.52 -6.23 -0.91
C VAL A 383 -13.51 -5.95 0.59
N MET A 384 -14.47 -6.52 1.33
CA MET A 384 -14.58 -6.29 2.78
C MET A 384 -13.35 -6.82 3.53
N ARG A 385 -12.81 -7.97 3.12
CA ARG A 385 -11.63 -8.57 3.75
C ARG A 385 -10.35 -7.78 3.48
N ILE A 386 -10.18 -7.25 2.27
CA ILE A 386 -9.06 -6.36 1.91
C ILE A 386 -9.14 -5.04 2.66
N ILE A 387 -10.32 -4.41 2.70
CA ILE A 387 -10.56 -3.16 3.44
C ILE A 387 -10.29 -3.33 4.94
N ASN A 388 -10.73 -4.46 5.54
CA ASN A 388 -10.47 -4.76 6.95
C ASN A 388 -9.01 -5.19 7.24
N ALA A 389 -8.24 -5.57 6.20
CA ALA A 389 -6.82 -5.90 6.31
C ALA A 389 -5.90 -4.67 6.12
N GLN A 390 -6.41 -3.57 5.56
CA GLN A 390 -5.73 -2.27 5.62
C GLN A 390 -5.87 -1.71 7.04
N ASP A 391 -4.81 -1.11 7.60
CA ASP A 391 -4.85 -0.53 8.95
C ASP A 391 -5.56 0.84 8.98
N LEU A 392 -6.79 0.90 8.47
CA LEU A 392 -7.54 2.14 8.23
C LEU A 392 -7.83 2.91 9.52
N GLU A 393 -8.08 2.22 10.63
CA GLU A 393 -8.30 2.91 11.91
C GLU A 393 -6.99 3.49 12.48
N ARG A 394 -5.82 2.86 12.35
CA ARG A 394 -4.54 3.53 12.68
C ARG A 394 -4.26 4.71 11.74
N ASN A 395 -4.48 4.53 10.44
CA ASN A 395 -4.34 5.59 9.44
C ASN A 395 -5.25 6.80 9.76
N ARG A 396 -6.48 6.54 10.24
CA ARG A 396 -7.44 7.55 10.69
C ARG A 396 -7.06 8.15 12.05
N ASN A 397 -6.54 7.35 12.98
CA ASN A 397 -6.04 7.77 14.29
C ASN A 397 -4.80 8.65 14.20
N PHE A 398 -4.00 8.52 13.14
CA PHE A 398 -2.94 9.47 12.81
C PHE A 398 -3.46 10.91 12.62
N PHE A 399 -4.69 11.09 12.15
CA PHE A 399 -5.36 12.41 12.08
C PHE A 399 -6.28 12.67 13.27
N LEU A 400 -6.79 11.64 13.95
CA LEU A 400 -7.60 11.73 15.18
C LEU A 400 -6.76 11.79 16.48
N ILE A 401 -5.54 12.35 16.41
CA ILE A 401 -4.66 12.59 17.56
C ILE A 401 -5.46 13.19 18.74
N PRO A 402 -5.45 12.58 19.94
CA PRO A 402 -6.08 13.14 21.13
C PRO A 402 -5.48 14.50 21.49
N GLU A 403 -6.30 15.44 21.94
CA GLU A 403 -5.90 16.84 22.20
C GLU A 403 -4.65 16.98 23.08
N LYS A 404 -4.55 16.19 24.16
CA LYS A 404 -3.35 16.13 25.01
C LYS A 404 -2.08 15.69 24.25
N VAL A 405 -2.20 14.66 23.40
CA VAL A 405 -1.10 14.15 22.56
C VAL A 405 -0.72 15.18 21.49
N PHE A 406 -1.71 15.86 20.91
CA PHE A 406 -1.53 16.91 19.92
C PHE A 406 -0.78 18.13 20.51
N HIS A 407 -1.19 18.63 21.67
CA HIS A 407 -0.45 19.71 22.35
C HIS A 407 0.95 19.28 22.79
N SER A 408 1.17 18.01 23.17
CA SER A 408 2.52 17.50 23.41
C SER A 408 3.36 17.51 22.14
N LEU A 409 2.83 17.09 20.98
CA LEU A 409 3.52 17.18 19.68
C LEU A 409 3.91 18.62 19.35
N LEU A 410 3.02 19.60 19.56
CA LEU A 410 3.34 21.02 19.32
C LEU A 410 4.42 21.57 20.27
N ARG A 411 4.58 20.98 21.46
CA ARG A 411 5.56 21.41 22.49
C ARG A 411 6.90 20.67 22.45
N GLN A 412 7.03 19.58 21.69
CA GLN A 412 8.30 18.86 21.54
C GLN A 412 9.40 19.78 20.98
N ARG A 413 10.51 19.89 21.73
CA ARG A 413 11.73 20.66 21.39
C ARG A 413 13.00 19.93 21.84
N ASN A 414 12.98 18.59 21.78
CA ASN A 414 14.15 17.78 22.11
C ASN A 414 15.17 17.90 20.97
N ASP A 415 16.28 18.59 21.20
CA ASP A 415 17.44 18.58 20.30
C ASP A 415 18.05 17.18 20.16
N PHE A 416 18.88 17.00 19.14
CA PHE A 416 19.72 15.81 19.00
C PHE A 416 21.20 16.21 19.06
N GLU A 417 22.01 15.38 19.70
CA GLU A 417 23.46 15.58 19.88
C GLU A 417 24.22 14.30 19.52
N LEU A 418 25.21 14.43 18.63
CA LEU A 418 26.18 13.39 18.27
C LEU A 418 27.08 13.13 19.47
N LYS A 419 26.80 12.07 20.22
CA LYS A 419 27.61 11.67 21.38
C LYS A 419 28.90 11.00 20.92
N THR A 420 30.01 11.71 21.10
CA THR A 420 31.35 11.13 21.14
C THR A 420 31.47 10.26 22.40
N ASN A 421 31.74 8.96 22.21
CA ASN A 421 32.04 8.01 23.28
C ASN A 421 33.55 7.98 23.59
#